data_AF-A0A5E4LRZ2-F1
#
_entry.id   AF-A0A5E4LRZ2-F1
#
_cell.length_a   1.000
_cell.length_b   1.000
_cell.length_c   1.000
_cell.angle_alpha   90.00
_cell.angle_beta   90.00
_cell.angle_gamma   90.00
#
_symmetry.space_group_name_H-M   'P 1'
#
loop_
_entity.id
_entity.type
_entity.pdbx_description
1 polymer ?
#
loop_
_entity_poly.entity_id
_entity_poly.type
_entity_poly.pdbx_seq_one_letter_code
_entity_poly.pdbx_strand_id
1 'polypeptide(L)'
;MIRTIKQPPVFSPPDASRYSLRTLVIQTLSDDWPLNGRQVYLAVKEKFSISPTYQGVHKVLRQLLDDGVLSYKDKKYQLNTNWIKEMKQFGEDIERKYSGRKGSLKYVEAGTGASSDPDPAMAGKNAARQALEELGKRPDFAFVFCHGATFAKSDESINALVSAMDVELKKKNPNCRWVGCTTDGEISDKGCTFNSCVVMALSSEHISFGVGIGDNAGKDFFSAGKRAAEAATADLKLIDAHLERYMQFLAVKRKQPQELLKIKPYILLTIFPGPVRNYSPNEEDLLEGIKSVTGILPLMGGSASDSAMFRQTFQFANGHAYKDACVVVALMSDLKLAFSVKHGLTPTKKQALVTKAQGNTVFTLSGKPAAKVYAKMLGLSMPELKKKLFDVVIQWPFGIADPLGQYWIKTPFQINKDYSLTFLNKVPQNSLLVFMYSNPKTGLAATEAAIAEVKEKLGTDPALLLVFDCGSRPRMLQNNGCPPGAEHEIFKKELPGSRIIGAYTHGEQALIPSGTIGQHNQTIVMLGIANELIGE
;
A
#
# COMPACT_ATOMS: atom_id res chain seq x y z
N MET A 1 20.72 53.01 19.93
CA MET A 1 20.41 53.22 18.49
C MET A 1 19.50 52.08 18.04
N ILE A 2 18.19 52.34 17.95
CA ILE A 2 17.22 51.38 17.42
C ILE A 2 17.39 51.41 15.89
N ARG A 3 18.01 50.36 15.32
CA ARG A 3 18.04 50.17 13.87
C ARG A 3 16.63 49.80 13.43
N THR A 4 15.95 50.73 12.77
CA THR A 4 14.69 50.49 12.07
C THR A 4 14.91 49.36 11.07
N ILE A 5 14.30 48.20 11.33
CA ILE A 5 14.28 47.09 10.39
C ILE A 5 13.46 47.57 9.19
N LYS A 6 14.11 47.85 8.05
CA LYS A 6 13.40 48.03 6.79
C LYS A 6 12.64 46.73 6.53
N GLN A 7 11.32 46.81 6.39
CA GLN A 7 10.53 45.70 5.88
C GLN A 7 11.16 45.23 4.55
N PRO A 8 11.24 43.91 4.30
CA PRO A 8 11.63 43.43 2.98
C PRO A 8 10.64 44.01 1.96
N PRO A 9 11.08 44.32 0.73
CA PRO A 9 10.15 44.82 -0.27
C PRO A 9 9.04 43.79 -0.46
N VAL A 10 7.82 44.18 -0.13
CA VAL A 10 6.61 43.54 -0.65
C VAL A 10 6.81 43.48 -2.16
N PHE A 11 6.51 42.34 -2.80
CA PHE A 11 6.44 42.19 -4.26
C PHE A 11 5.32 43.09 -4.82
N SER A 12 5.50 44.40 -4.74
CA SER A 12 4.88 45.35 -5.66
C SER A 12 5.69 45.30 -6.94
N PRO A 13 5.07 45.33 -8.14
CA PRO A 13 5.81 45.29 -9.39
C PRO A 13 6.77 46.49 -9.42
N PRO A 14 8.10 46.27 -9.45
CA PRO A 14 9.06 47.35 -9.64
C PRO A 14 8.86 47.98 -11.02
N ASP A 15 9.20 49.25 -11.13
CA ASP A 15 9.34 50.02 -12.37
C ASP A 15 9.75 49.13 -13.57
N ALA A 16 8.88 49.03 -14.58
CA ALA A 16 9.03 48.16 -15.74
C ALA A 16 10.32 48.43 -16.54
N SER A 17 10.90 49.63 -16.38
CA SER A 17 12.18 50.02 -16.99
C SER A 17 13.40 49.24 -16.47
N ARG A 18 13.28 48.50 -15.36
CA ARG A 18 14.36 47.71 -14.77
C ARG A 18 14.41 46.25 -15.20
N TYR A 19 13.39 45.78 -15.92
CA TYR A 19 13.29 44.39 -16.34
C TYR A 19 13.81 44.16 -17.75
N SER A 20 14.47 43.02 -17.94
CA SER A 20 14.89 42.58 -19.28
C SER A 20 13.66 42.32 -20.17
N LEU A 21 13.81 42.50 -21.49
CA LEU A 21 12.74 42.16 -22.45
C LEU A 21 12.28 40.70 -22.31
N ARG A 22 13.19 39.80 -21.90
CA ARG A 22 12.90 38.40 -21.56
C ARG A 22 11.88 38.28 -20.42
N THR A 23 12.10 39.01 -19.34
CA THR A 23 11.19 39.02 -18.18
C THR A 23 9.83 39.59 -18.54
N LEU A 24 9.78 40.67 -19.31
CA LEU A 24 8.54 41.30 -19.74
C LEU A 24 7.70 40.38 -20.63
N VAL A 25 8.34 39.64 -21.55
CA VAL A 25 7.65 38.64 -22.38
C VAL A 25 7.08 37.50 -21.52
N ILE A 26 7.82 37.00 -20.53
CA ILE A 26 7.33 35.97 -19.59
C ILE A 26 6.12 36.50 -18.80
N GLN A 27 6.18 37.74 -18.31
CA GLN A 27 5.09 38.36 -17.54
C GLN A 27 3.86 38.71 -18.40
N THR A 28 4.06 39.06 -19.67
CA THR A 28 2.94 39.17 -20.62
C THR A 28 2.27 37.82 -20.79
N LEU A 29 3.03 36.75 -21.02
CA LEU A 29 2.49 35.40 -21.25
C LEU A 29 2.03 34.69 -19.97
N SER A 30 2.32 35.20 -18.77
CA SER A 30 1.72 34.71 -17.52
C SER A 30 0.27 35.18 -17.37
N ASP A 31 -0.02 36.37 -17.86
CA ASP A 31 -1.31 37.03 -17.66
C ASP A 31 -2.21 36.84 -18.90
N ASP A 32 -1.62 36.95 -20.09
CA ASP A 32 -2.30 36.96 -21.37
C ASP A 32 -1.71 35.87 -22.26
N TRP A 33 -2.39 34.72 -22.34
CA TRP A 33 -1.99 33.58 -23.16
C TRP A 33 -3.22 32.80 -23.65
N PRO A 34 -3.12 32.05 -24.77
CA PRO A 34 -2.00 31.97 -25.70
C PRO A 34 -2.00 33.13 -26.72
N LEU A 35 -0.82 33.68 -27.04
CA LEU A 35 -0.67 34.83 -27.94
C LEU A 35 0.25 34.53 -29.14
N ASN A 36 -0.06 35.08 -30.32
CA ASN A 36 0.89 35.06 -31.44
C ASN A 36 1.98 36.15 -31.28
N GLY A 37 3.06 36.09 -32.05
CA GLY A 37 4.19 37.01 -31.90
C GLY A 37 3.84 38.50 -32.06
N ARG A 38 2.83 38.85 -32.88
CA ARG A 38 2.35 40.24 -33.00
C ARG A 38 1.57 40.68 -31.76
N GLN A 39 0.75 39.79 -31.21
CA GLN A 39 0.00 40.05 -29.99
C GLN A 39 0.93 40.23 -28.78
N VAL A 40 1.96 39.39 -28.64
CA VAL A 40 2.98 39.56 -27.58
C VAL A 40 3.68 40.92 -27.72
N TYR A 41 4.08 41.31 -28.93
CA TYR A 41 4.71 42.60 -29.18
C TYR A 41 3.82 43.79 -28.75
N LEU A 42 2.55 43.77 -29.15
CA LEU A 42 1.60 44.83 -28.79
C LEU A 42 1.33 44.86 -27.28
N ALA A 43 1.12 43.70 -26.67
CA ALA A 43 0.87 43.58 -25.24
C ALA A 43 2.06 44.05 -24.39
N VAL A 44 3.30 43.70 -24.77
CA VAL A 44 4.51 44.20 -24.07
C VAL A 44 4.61 45.73 -24.20
N LYS A 45 4.32 46.28 -25.38
CA LYS A 45 4.37 47.73 -25.64
C LYS A 45 3.33 48.49 -24.81
N GLU A 46 2.10 47.99 -24.77
CA GLU A 46 0.97 48.62 -24.09
C GLU A 46 1.05 48.48 -22.57
N LYS A 47 1.36 47.28 -22.07
CA LYS A 47 1.32 46.95 -20.64
C LYS A 47 2.46 47.57 -19.83
N PHE A 48 3.61 47.76 -20.46
CA PHE A 48 4.82 48.22 -19.77
C PHE A 48 5.28 49.61 -20.25
N SER A 49 4.53 50.27 -21.14
CA SER A 49 4.85 51.59 -21.68
C SER A 49 6.27 51.73 -22.25
N ILE A 50 6.82 50.62 -22.77
CA ILE A 50 8.14 50.57 -23.42
C ILE A 50 7.97 50.40 -24.93
N SER A 51 8.98 50.82 -25.71
CA SER A 51 8.97 50.68 -27.17
C SER A 51 10.03 49.68 -27.66
N PRO A 52 9.85 48.36 -27.42
CA PRO A 52 10.74 47.36 -27.99
C PRO A 52 10.57 47.31 -29.52
N THR A 53 11.56 46.76 -30.23
CA THR A 53 11.39 46.45 -31.66
C THR A 53 10.67 45.11 -31.81
N TYR A 54 9.87 44.96 -32.88
CA TYR A 54 9.22 43.68 -33.18
C TYR A 54 10.24 42.54 -33.35
N GLN A 55 11.37 42.83 -34.02
CA GLN A 55 12.48 41.88 -34.16
C GLN A 55 13.09 41.48 -32.81
N GLY A 56 13.19 42.42 -31.86
CA GLY A 56 13.66 42.16 -30.50
C GLY A 56 12.76 41.19 -29.73
N VAL A 57 11.44 41.42 -29.76
CA VAL A 57 10.46 40.51 -29.15
C VAL A 57 10.50 39.13 -29.82
N HIS A 58 10.58 39.09 -31.14
CA HIS A 58 10.67 37.84 -31.89
C HIS A 58 11.94 37.03 -31.57
N LYS A 59 13.09 37.71 -31.37
CA LYS A 59 14.34 37.06 -30.96
C LYS A 59 14.22 36.44 -29.56
N VAL A 60 13.63 37.17 -28.62
CA VAL A 60 13.40 36.69 -27.25
C VAL A 60 12.44 35.51 -27.21
N LEU A 61 11.35 35.54 -27.99
CA LEU A 61 10.41 34.42 -28.10
C LEU A 61 11.08 33.13 -28.59
N ARG A 62 11.98 33.22 -29.57
CA ARG A 62 12.77 32.05 -30.03
C ARG A 62 13.70 31.54 -28.93
N GLN A 63 14.45 32.43 -28.30
CA GLN A 63 15.38 32.04 -27.22
C GLN A 63 14.64 31.37 -26.05
N LEU A 64 13.46 31.87 -25.69
CA LEU A 64 12.65 31.26 -24.63
C LEU A 64 12.03 29.92 -25.03
N LEU A 65 11.78 29.67 -26.32
CA LEU A 65 11.42 28.33 -26.79
C LEU A 65 12.60 27.37 -26.73
N ASP A 66 13.78 27.81 -27.18
CA ASP A 66 15.01 27.01 -27.17
C ASP A 66 15.42 26.64 -25.74
N ASP A 67 15.25 27.58 -24.81
CA ASP A 67 15.50 27.38 -23.36
C ASP A 67 14.39 26.55 -22.67
N GLY A 68 13.35 26.12 -23.41
CA GLY A 68 12.24 25.31 -22.88
C GLY A 68 11.27 26.07 -21.97
N VAL A 69 11.40 27.38 -21.83
CA VAL A 69 10.53 28.24 -20.99
C VAL A 69 9.14 28.42 -21.59
N LEU A 70 9.06 28.46 -22.92
CA LEU A 70 7.80 28.57 -23.67
C LEU A 70 7.46 27.26 -24.38
N SER A 71 6.18 27.08 -24.66
CA SER A 71 5.69 26.11 -25.64
C SER A 71 4.99 26.84 -26.78
N TYR A 72 5.04 26.25 -27.98
CA TYR A 72 4.44 26.81 -29.19
C TYR A 72 3.43 25.82 -29.77
N LYS A 73 2.16 26.20 -29.79
CA LYS A 73 1.05 25.38 -30.29
C LYS A 73 0.05 26.24 -31.04
N ASP A 74 -0.51 25.73 -32.14
CA ASP A 74 -1.53 26.42 -32.94
C ASP A 74 -1.16 27.86 -33.33
N LYS A 75 0.11 28.05 -33.71
CA LYS A 75 0.73 29.33 -34.07
C LYS A 75 0.80 30.37 -32.93
N LYS A 76 0.68 29.94 -31.68
CA LYS A 76 0.70 30.79 -30.48
C LYS A 76 1.71 30.30 -29.45
N TYR A 77 2.20 31.25 -28.65
CA TYR A 77 3.12 31.05 -27.53
C TYR A 77 2.34 31.01 -26.23
N GLN A 78 2.79 30.16 -25.31
CA GLN A 78 2.34 30.09 -23.93
C GLN A 78 3.51 29.60 -23.05
N LEU A 79 3.45 29.85 -21.75
CA LEU A 79 4.46 29.31 -20.83
C LEU A 79 4.45 27.78 -20.86
N ASN A 80 5.63 27.17 -20.78
CA ASN A 80 5.75 25.73 -20.63
C ASN A 80 5.39 25.33 -19.20
N THR A 81 4.35 24.51 -19.03
CA THR A 81 3.89 24.05 -17.72
C THR A 81 4.94 23.24 -16.96
N ASN A 82 5.83 22.53 -17.66
CA ASN A 82 6.91 21.78 -17.03
C ASN A 82 7.95 22.72 -16.42
N TRP A 83 8.36 23.75 -17.16
CA TRP A 83 9.26 24.79 -16.65
C TRP A 83 8.69 25.53 -15.43
N ILE A 84 7.38 25.80 -15.41
CA ILE A 84 6.71 26.39 -14.23
C ILE A 84 6.81 25.45 -13.01
N LYS A 85 6.57 24.16 -13.20
CA LYS A 85 6.69 23.16 -12.12
C LYS A 85 8.13 23.09 -11.59
N GLU A 86 9.13 23.09 -12.47
CA GLU A 86 10.56 23.10 -12.11
C GLU A 86 10.94 24.34 -11.29
N MET A 87 10.50 25.53 -11.73
CA MET A 87 10.77 26.79 -11.02
C MET A 87 10.16 26.81 -9.61
N LYS A 88 8.96 26.24 -9.46
CA LYS A 88 8.31 26.09 -8.15
C LYS A 88 9.14 25.16 -7.25
N GLN A 89 9.49 23.97 -7.76
CA GLN A 89 10.28 22.99 -7.02
C GLN A 89 11.66 23.54 -6.62
N PHE A 90 12.32 24.27 -7.52
CA PHE A 90 13.60 24.93 -7.26
C PHE A 90 13.50 26.00 -6.15
N GLY A 91 12.46 26.84 -6.19
CA GLY A 91 12.21 27.84 -5.15
C GLY A 91 11.98 27.20 -3.78
N GLU A 92 11.16 26.14 -3.75
CA GLU A 92 10.87 25.36 -2.55
C GLU A 92 12.14 24.66 -2.01
N ASP A 93 13.00 24.15 -2.89
CA ASP A 93 14.30 23.56 -2.55
C ASP A 93 15.27 24.55 -1.90
N ILE A 94 15.33 25.78 -2.43
CA ILE A 94 16.13 26.85 -1.84
C ILE A 94 15.58 27.20 -0.47
N GLU A 95 14.27 27.40 -0.35
CA GLU A 95 13.61 27.73 0.90
C GLU A 95 13.86 26.65 1.96
N ARG A 96 13.78 25.37 1.59
CA ARG A 96 14.12 24.23 2.46
C ARG A 96 15.55 24.28 2.97
N LYS A 97 16.52 24.51 2.09
CA LYS A 97 17.95 24.54 2.45
C LYS A 97 18.31 25.75 3.32
N TYR A 98 17.66 26.90 3.09
CA TYR A 98 18.00 28.15 3.77
C TYR A 98 17.20 28.43 5.03
N SER A 99 15.93 28.04 5.10
CA SER A 99 15.06 28.39 6.25
C SER A 99 15.27 27.47 7.46
N GLY A 100 15.90 26.30 7.27
CA GLY A 100 15.97 25.24 8.29
C GLY A 100 14.59 24.71 8.71
N ARG A 101 13.49 25.24 8.15
CA ARG A 101 12.14 24.75 8.34
C ARG A 101 11.95 23.58 7.37
N LYS A 102 11.55 22.43 7.91
CA LYS A 102 10.89 21.37 7.14
C LYS A 102 9.55 21.91 6.61
N GLY A 103 9.57 22.84 5.66
CA GLY A 103 8.42 23.15 4.83
C GLY A 103 8.14 21.91 4.00
N SER A 104 7.19 21.09 4.43
CA SER A 104 6.95 19.77 3.84
C SER A 104 6.31 19.95 2.46
N LEU A 105 7.10 19.87 1.38
CA LEU A 105 6.51 19.36 0.14
C LEU A 105 5.90 18.01 0.50
N LYS A 106 4.60 17.88 0.33
CA LYS A 106 3.94 16.58 0.47
C LYS A 106 3.92 15.93 -0.91
N TYR A 107 4.90 15.07 -1.16
CA TYR A 107 4.95 14.21 -2.34
C TYR A 107 3.81 13.19 -2.34
N VAL A 108 3.31 12.84 -1.15
CA VAL A 108 2.14 11.99 -0.97
C VAL A 108 1.24 12.53 0.12
N GLU A 109 -0.06 12.55 -0.15
CA GLU A 109 -1.10 12.93 0.81
C GLU A 109 -2.19 11.89 0.85
N ALA A 110 -2.75 11.66 2.04
CA ALA A 110 -3.88 10.78 2.22
C ALA A 110 -4.87 11.34 3.23
N GLY A 111 -6.14 11.09 2.99
CA GLY A 111 -7.22 11.23 3.96
C GLY A 111 -7.79 9.86 4.29
N THR A 112 -8.19 9.65 5.54
CA THR A 112 -8.79 8.40 6.00
C THR A 112 -10.23 8.62 6.43
N GLY A 113 -11.06 7.62 6.25
CA GLY A 113 -12.47 7.67 6.62
C GLY A 113 -12.89 6.34 7.21
N ALA A 114 -13.82 6.39 8.16
CA ALA A 114 -14.36 5.22 8.82
C ALA A 114 -15.85 5.39 9.03
N SER A 115 -16.62 4.33 8.82
CA SER A 115 -18.06 4.32 9.11
C SER A 115 -18.50 2.97 9.63
N SER A 116 -19.34 3.01 10.67
CA SER A 116 -20.02 1.84 11.25
C SER A 116 -21.53 1.93 11.05
N ASP A 117 -21.97 2.66 10.02
CA ASP A 117 -23.39 2.73 9.67
C ASP A 117 -23.92 1.31 9.39
N PRO A 118 -25.07 0.91 9.94
CA PRO A 118 -25.62 -0.42 9.69
C PRO A 118 -26.07 -0.64 8.25
N ASP A 119 -26.39 0.44 7.50
CA ASP A 119 -26.72 0.35 6.08
C ASP A 119 -25.42 0.28 5.26
N PRO A 120 -25.20 -0.79 4.46
CA PRO A 120 -23.94 -0.96 3.72
C PRO A 120 -23.63 0.18 2.74
N ALA A 121 -24.65 0.71 2.06
CA ALA A 121 -24.47 1.81 1.10
C ALA A 121 -24.07 3.10 1.83
N MET A 122 -24.72 3.41 2.93
CA MET A 122 -24.38 4.55 3.77
C MET A 122 -23.01 4.40 4.42
N ALA A 123 -22.63 3.19 4.87
CA ALA A 123 -21.31 2.93 5.42
C ALA A 123 -20.20 3.21 4.40
N GLY A 124 -20.31 2.65 3.20
CA GLY A 124 -19.35 2.88 2.11
C GLY A 124 -19.27 4.35 1.70
N LYS A 125 -20.43 5.00 1.53
CA LYS A 125 -20.53 6.42 1.18
C LYS A 125 -19.91 7.33 2.25
N ASN A 126 -20.25 7.10 3.52
CA ASN A 126 -19.78 7.93 4.63
C ASN A 126 -18.27 7.81 4.83
N ALA A 127 -17.73 6.58 4.78
CA ALA A 127 -16.29 6.35 4.90
C ALA A 127 -15.53 7.01 3.74
N ALA A 128 -15.99 6.83 2.49
CA ALA A 128 -15.37 7.46 1.33
C ALA A 128 -15.44 9.00 1.39
N ARG A 129 -16.60 9.56 1.75
CA ARG A 129 -16.77 11.00 1.88
C ARG A 129 -15.82 11.58 2.93
N GLN A 130 -15.73 10.97 4.11
CA GLN A 130 -14.82 11.41 5.16
C GLN A 130 -13.36 11.37 4.69
N ALA A 131 -12.95 10.31 3.98
CA ALA A 131 -11.60 10.21 3.43
C ALA A 131 -11.31 11.33 2.41
N LEU A 132 -12.27 11.67 1.54
CA LEU A 132 -12.13 12.73 0.53
C LEU A 132 -12.18 14.15 1.11
N GLU A 133 -12.93 14.35 2.19
CA GLU A 133 -12.97 15.60 2.95
C GLU A 133 -11.63 15.83 3.64
N GLU A 134 -11.09 14.80 4.31
CA GLU A 134 -9.80 14.87 4.99
C GLU A 134 -8.62 14.98 4.02
N LEU A 135 -8.69 14.33 2.86
CA LEU A 135 -7.70 14.48 1.80
C LEU A 135 -7.68 15.91 1.25
N GLY A 136 -8.85 16.56 1.14
CA GLY A 136 -8.99 17.93 0.59
C GLY A 136 -8.62 18.08 -0.90
N LYS A 137 -8.16 17.03 -1.57
CA LYS A 137 -7.66 17.01 -2.96
C LYS A 137 -8.39 15.99 -3.82
N ARG A 138 -8.03 15.92 -5.10
CA ARG A 138 -8.49 14.85 -6.00
C ARG A 138 -7.81 13.54 -5.58
N PRO A 139 -8.54 12.42 -5.43
CA PRO A 139 -7.92 11.13 -5.17
C PRO A 139 -7.36 10.54 -6.48
N ASP A 140 -6.15 10.01 -6.43
CA ASP A 140 -5.52 9.26 -7.51
C ASP A 140 -5.74 7.73 -7.31
N PHE A 141 -5.75 7.28 -6.05
CA PHE A 141 -6.02 5.88 -5.67
C PHE A 141 -6.72 5.79 -4.31
N ALA A 142 -7.42 4.69 -4.04
CA ALA A 142 -7.90 4.40 -2.68
C ALA A 142 -7.78 2.92 -2.26
N PHE A 143 -7.57 2.70 -0.96
CA PHE A 143 -7.66 1.39 -0.32
C PHE A 143 -8.92 1.33 0.54
N VAL A 144 -9.61 0.19 0.50
CA VAL A 144 -10.87 -0.03 1.22
C VAL A 144 -10.85 -1.36 1.95
N PHE A 145 -11.26 -1.36 3.21
CA PHE A 145 -11.47 -2.58 3.98
C PHE A 145 -12.80 -2.49 4.73
N CYS A 146 -13.59 -3.57 4.73
CA CYS A 146 -14.86 -3.57 5.45
C CYS A 146 -15.17 -4.90 6.12
N HIS A 147 -15.81 -4.83 7.27
CA HIS A 147 -16.11 -6.00 8.07
C HIS A 147 -17.03 -6.98 7.33
N GLY A 148 -16.53 -8.20 7.07
CA GLY A 148 -17.21 -9.19 6.24
C GLY A 148 -18.55 -9.63 6.84
N ALA A 149 -18.60 -9.93 8.14
CA ALA A 149 -19.85 -10.36 8.78
C ALA A 149 -20.92 -9.25 8.84
N THR A 150 -20.53 -7.97 8.81
CA THR A 150 -21.48 -6.85 8.86
C THR A 150 -22.03 -6.53 7.48
N PHE A 151 -21.15 -6.40 6.48
CA PHE A 151 -21.52 -5.84 5.18
C PHE A 151 -21.64 -6.88 4.06
N ALA A 152 -21.06 -8.08 4.22
CA ALA A 152 -21.10 -9.14 3.23
C ALA A 152 -22.14 -10.23 3.54
N LYS A 153 -23.29 -9.82 4.09
CA LYS A 153 -24.42 -10.71 4.43
C LYS A 153 -25.13 -11.29 3.21
N SER A 154 -25.08 -10.61 2.08
CA SER A 154 -25.53 -11.09 0.77
C SER A 154 -24.76 -10.38 -0.35
N ASP A 155 -24.91 -10.86 -1.59
CA ASP A 155 -24.33 -10.19 -2.76
C ASP A 155 -24.91 -8.78 -2.92
N GLU A 156 -26.20 -8.58 -2.64
CA GLU A 156 -26.86 -7.26 -2.73
C GLU A 156 -26.28 -6.28 -1.71
N SER A 157 -26.09 -6.75 -0.47
CA SER A 157 -25.53 -5.95 0.63
C SER A 157 -24.13 -5.44 0.31
N ILE A 158 -23.24 -6.31 -0.17
CA ILE A 158 -21.87 -5.91 -0.47
C ILE A 158 -21.77 -5.07 -1.74
N ASN A 159 -22.60 -5.38 -2.76
CA ASN A 159 -22.67 -4.57 -3.98
C ASN A 159 -23.22 -3.16 -3.70
N ALA A 160 -24.15 -3.01 -2.75
CA ALA A 160 -24.66 -1.71 -2.34
C ALA A 160 -23.56 -0.84 -1.71
N LEU A 161 -22.73 -1.42 -0.81
CA LEU A 161 -21.57 -0.75 -0.23
C LEU A 161 -20.57 -0.32 -1.31
N VAL A 162 -20.17 -1.26 -2.16
CA VAL A 162 -19.17 -1.03 -3.21
C VAL A 162 -19.63 0.01 -4.22
N SER A 163 -20.89 -0.04 -4.64
CA SER A 163 -21.45 0.93 -5.60
C SER A 163 -21.55 2.33 -5.02
N ALA A 164 -22.04 2.47 -3.79
CA ALA A 164 -22.18 3.77 -3.14
C ALA A 164 -20.82 4.44 -2.91
N MET A 165 -19.82 3.64 -2.55
CA MET A 165 -18.44 4.07 -2.38
C MET A 165 -17.76 4.46 -3.70
N ASP A 166 -17.96 3.68 -4.77
CA ASP A 166 -17.41 4.00 -6.09
C ASP A 166 -17.92 5.34 -6.61
N VAL A 167 -19.22 5.59 -6.46
CA VAL A 167 -19.83 6.89 -6.79
C VAL A 167 -19.15 8.00 -6.02
N GLU A 168 -18.92 7.86 -4.72
CA GLU A 168 -18.33 8.90 -3.88
C GLU A 168 -16.86 9.17 -4.25
N LEU A 169 -16.03 8.13 -4.36
CA LEU A 169 -14.61 8.24 -4.74
C LEU A 169 -14.43 8.89 -6.12
N LYS A 170 -15.32 8.57 -7.07
CA LYS A 170 -15.25 9.09 -8.43
C LYS A 170 -15.83 10.50 -8.61
N LYS A 171 -16.47 11.10 -7.61
CA LYS A 171 -16.99 12.49 -7.70
C LYS A 171 -15.91 13.51 -8.03
N LYS A 172 -14.75 13.42 -7.36
CA LYS A 172 -13.63 14.36 -7.55
C LYS A 172 -12.67 13.93 -8.66
N ASN A 173 -12.64 12.64 -8.99
CA ASN A 173 -11.83 12.10 -10.08
C ASN A 173 -12.50 10.83 -10.65
N PRO A 174 -13.14 10.89 -11.83
CA PRO A 174 -13.75 9.72 -12.48
C PRO A 174 -12.77 8.57 -12.76
N ASN A 175 -11.48 8.86 -12.82
CA ASN A 175 -10.41 7.89 -13.07
C ASN A 175 -9.77 7.36 -11.77
N CYS A 176 -10.28 7.72 -10.58
CA CYS A 176 -9.78 7.18 -9.32
C CYS A 176 -9.95 5.66 -9.30
N ARG A 177 -8.83 4.94 -9.23
CA ARG A 177 -8.82 3.49 -9.05
C ARG A 177 -8.86 3.17 -7.57
N TRP A 178 -9.39 2.01 -7.21
CA TRP A 178 -9.37 1.58 -5.82
C TRP A 178 -9.52 0.07 -5.70
N VAL A 179 -8.95 -0.49 -4.63
CA VAL A 179 -9.01 -1.92 -4.30
C VAL A 179 -9.32 -2.14 -2.83
N GLY A 180 -9.74 -3.35 -2.49
CA GLY A 180 -10.07 -3.69 -1.12
C GLY A 180 -10.53 -5.12 -0.92
N CYS A 181 -10.97 -5.44 0.28
CA CYS A 181 -11.63 -6.71 0.58
C CYS A 181 -12.51 -6.65 1.82
N THR A 182 -13.25 -7.72 2.03
CA THR A 182 -13.87 -8.02 3.32
C THR A 182 -12.83 -8.49 4.34
N THR A 183 -13.07 -8.19 5.61
CA THR A 183 -12.09 -8.34 6.70
C THR A 183 -12.71 -8.87 8.00
N ASP A 184 -11.86 -9.32 8.94
CA ASP A 184 -12.25 -9.68 10.32
C ASP A 184 -12.37 -8.44 11.19
N GLY A 185 -11.67 -7.38 10.80
CA GLY A 185 -11.67 -6.06 11.40
C GLY A 185 -10.79 -5.14 10.58
N GLU A 186 -10.86 -3.85 10.89
CA GLU A 186 -10.28 -2.78 10.12
C GLU A 186 -9.24 -2.04 10.94
N ILE A 187 -8.14 -1.63 10.30
CA ILE A 187 -7.06 -0.87 10.93
C ILE A 187 -6.99 0.49 10.23
N SER A 188 -6.94 1.57 11.00
CA SER A 188 -6.71 2.92 10.50
C SER A 188 -5.97 3.78 11.53
N ASP A 189 -5.51 4.96 11.11
CA ASP A 189 -4.96 5.97 12.03
C ASP A 189 -5.98 6.46 13.08
N LYS A 190 -7.26 6.14 12.89
CA LYS A 190 -8.36 6.44 13.83
C LYS A 190 -8.62 5.32 14.82
N GLY A 191 -8.23 4.07 14.52
CA GLY A 191 -8.57 2.92 15.35
C GLY A 191 -8.38 1.57 14.69
N CYS A 192 -8.28 0.54 15.54
CA CYS A 192 -8.56 -0.84 15.20
C CYS A 192 -10.03 -1.15 15.55
N THR A 193 -10.85 -1.44 14.56
CA THR A 193 -12.32 -1.58 14.66
C THR A 193 -12.78 -2.93 14.10
N PHE A 194 -13.98 -3.40 14.49
CA PHE A 194 -14.44 -4.77 14.19
C PHE A 194 -15.90 -4.86 13.70
N ASN A 195 -16.39 -3.82 13.01
CA ASN A 195 -17.77 -3.72 12.49
C ASN A 195 -17.90 -2.47 11.58
N SER A 196 -16.85 -2.14 10.83
CA SER A 196 -16.77 -0.87 10.12
C SER A 196 -16.30 -1.03 8.69
N CYS A 197 -16.43 0.04 7.92
CA CYS A 197 -15.79 0.22 6.63
C CYS A 197 -14.78 1.35 6.77
N VAL A 198 -13.52 1.10 6.39
CA VAL A 198 -12.45 2.10 6.37
C VAL A 198 -11.98 2.33 4.95
N VAL A 199 -11.69 3.59 4.64
CA VAL A 199 -11.21 4.04 3.34
C VAL A 199 -10.00 4.93 3.54
N MET A 200 -8.95 4.72 2.76
CA MET A 200 -7.87 5.69 2.59
C MET A 200 -7.86 6.16 1.14
N ALA A 201 -8.08 7.46 0.93
CA ALA A 201 -7.94 8.10 -0.37
C ALA A 201 -6.59 8.81 -0.44
N LEU A 202 -5.84 8.58 -1.52
CA LEU A 202 -4.47 9.04 -1.71
C LEU A 202 -4.36 9.96 -2.92
N SER A 203 -3.51 11.00 -2.81
CA SER A 203 -3.08 11.80 -3.96
C SER A 203 -1.56 11.93 -4.00
N SER A 204 -0.97 11.69 -5.16
CA SER A 204 0.47 11.78 -5.37
C SER A 204 0.83 11.87 -6.85
N GLU A 205 1.74 12.79 -7.21
CA GLU A 205 2.42 12.79 -8.51
C GLU A 205 3.67 11.87 -8.51
N HIS A 206 3.90 11.09 -7.45
CA HIS A 206 5.10 10.28 -7.21
C HIS A 206 4.81 8.79 -7.02
N ILE A 207 3.53 8.39 -7.10
CA ILE A 207 3.10 7.00 -7.00
C ILE A 207 2.15 6.69 -8.15
N SER A 208 2.45 5.61 -8.85
CA SER A 208 1.62 5.05 -9.91
C SER A 208 1.13 3.68 -9.54
N PHE A 209 -0.14 3.41 -9.86
CA PHE A 209 -0.80 2.15 -9.58
C PHE A 209 -1.36 1.53 -10.86
N GLY A 210 -1.15 0.24 -11.04
CA GLY A 210 -1.86 -0.60 -12.00
C GLY A 210 -2.64 -1.68 -11.25
N VAL A 211 -3.89 -1.93 -11.63
CA VAL A 211 -4.77 -2.90 -10.97
C VAL A 211 -5.11 -4.02 -11.93
N GLY A 212 -4.91 -5.27 -11.48
CA GLY A 212 -5.25 -6.47 -12.24
C GLY A 212 -6.04 -7.45 -11.40
N ILE A 213 -6.92 -8.20 -12.09
CA ILE A 213 -7.88 -9.11 -11.45
C ILE A 213 -7.81 -10.44 -12.19
N GLY A 214 -7.58 -11.51 -11.44
CA GLY A 214 -7.71 -12.89 -11.87
C GLY A 214 -8.91 -13.51 -11.20
N ASP A 215 -10.06 -13.46 -11.86
CA ASP A 215 -11.32 -14.03 -11.37
C ASP A 215 -11.36 -15.56 -11.52
N ASN A 216 -12.38 -16.18 -10.90
CA ASN A 216 -12.62 -17.62 -10.92
C ASN A 216 -11.36 -18.42 -10.52
N ALA A 217 -10.66 -17.94 -9.49
CA ALA A 217 -9.36 -18.46 -9.08
C ALA A 217 -9.41 -19.96 -8.74
N GLY A 218 -10.52 -20.44 -8.18
CA GLY A 218 -10.73 -21.84 -7.83
C GLY A 218 -10.73 -22.82 -9.00
N LYS A 219 -10.85 -22.34 -10.25
CA LYS A 219 -10.69 -23.19 -11.45
C LYS A 219 -9.23 -23.52 -11.75
N ASP A 220 -8.36 -22.52 -11.62
CA ASP A 220 -6.92 -22.62 -11.84
C ASP A 220 -6.23 -21.42 -11.18
N PHE A 221 -5.67 -21.66 -9.99
CA PHE A 221 -4.99 -20.66 -9.19
C PHE A 221 -3.76 -20.08 -9.89
N PHE A 222 -2.95 -20.93 -10.53
CA PHE A 222 -1.76 -20.46 -11.25
C PHE A 222 -2.15 -19.48 -12.36
N SER A 223 -3.12 -19.88 -13.19
CA SER A 223 -3.58 -19.02 -14.29
C SER A 223 -4.26 -17.76 -13.80
N ALA A 224 -4.99 -17.78 -12.68
CA ALA A 224 -5.61 -16.59 -12.10
C ALA A 224 -4.55 -15.59 -11.59
N GLY A 225 -3.53 -16.06 -10.86
CA GLY A 225 -2.43 -15.22 -10.42
C GLY A 225 -1.67 -14.60 -11.59
N LYS A 226 -1.42 -15.39 -12.64
CA LYS A 226 -0.81 -14.93 -13.89
C LYS A 226 -1.62 -13.83 -14.57
N ARG A 227 -2.92 -14.04 -14.80
CA ARG A 227 -3.82 -13.04 -15.41
C ARG A 227 -3.88 -11.75 -14.60
N ALA A 228 -3.96 -11.86 -13.28
CA ALA A 228 -3.98 -10.70 -12.39
C ALA A 228 -2.68 -9.88 -12.53
N ALA A 229 -1.52 -10.52 -12.56
CA ALA A 229 -0.24 -9.85 -12.72
C ALA A 229 -0.07 -9.22 -14.12
N GLU A 230 -0.46 -9.91 -15.19
CA GLU A 230 -0.45 -9.38 -16.56
C GLU A 230 -1.33 -8.13 -16.67
N ALA A 231 -2.55 -8.19 -16.12
CA ALA A 231 -3.45 -7.05 -16.12
C ALA A 231 -2.92 -5.88 -15.27
N ALA A 232 -2.36 -6.15 -14.09
CA ALA A 232 -1.83 -5.11 -13.20
C ALA A 232 -0.62 -4.39 -13.82
N THR A 233 0.28 -5.14 -14.46
CA THR A 233 1.46 -4.58 -15.13
C THR A 233 1.08 -3.83 -16.41
N ALA A 234 0.08 -4.28 -17.16
CA ALA A 234 -0.45 -3.56 -18.33
C ALA A 234 -1.19 -2.26 -17.95
N ASP A 235 -1.90 -2.25 -16.81
CA ASP A 235 -2.62 -1.07 -16.31
C ASP A 235 -1.71 -0.03 -15.63
N LEU A 236 -0.47 -0.43 -15.27
CA LEU A 236 0.53 0.44 -14.67
C LEU A 236 1.03 1.46 -15.71
N LYS A 237 0.41 2.64 -15.71
CA LYS A 237 0.86 3.78 -16.52
C LYS A 237 2.01 4.48 -15.81
N LEU A 238 3.12 4.68 -16.52
CA LEU A 238 4.21 5.53 -16.03
C LEU A 238 3.67 6.96 -15.86
N ILE A 239 3.97 7.60 -14.73
CA ILE A 239 3.58 8.96 -14.38
C ILE A 239 4.15 9.93 -15.42
N ASP A 240 5.44 9.76 -15.72
CA ASP A 240 6.15 10.35 -16.85
C ASP A 240 7.39 9.48 -17.16
N ALA A 241 7.37 8.82 -18.32
CA ALA A 241 8.43 7.90 -18.72
C ALA A 241 9.82 8.56 -18.83
N HIS A 242 9.90 9.88 -19.04
CA HIS A 242 11.16 10.62 -19.06
C HIS A 242 11.62 10.99 -17.66
N LEU A 243 10.72 11.48 -16.81
CA LEU A 243 11.05 11.90 -15.44
C LEU A 243 11.47 10.72 -14.57
N GLU A 244 10.79 9.59 -14.67
CA GLU A 244 11.10 8.40 -13.86
C GLU A 244 12.46 7.80 -14.22
N ARG A 245 12.77 7.70 -15.52
CA ARG A 245 14.10 7.27 -15.99
C ARG A 245 15.19 8.23 -15.52
N TYR A 246 14.88 9.53 -15.47
CA TYR A 246 15.80 10.54 -14.96
C TYR A 246 15.98 10.45 -13.45
N MET A 247 14.93 10.23 -12.67
CA MET A 247 15.02 10.06 -11.21
C MET A 247 15.77 8.80 -10.84
N GLN A 248 15.54 7.69 -11.56
CA GLN A 248 16.35 6.47 -11.44
C GLN A 248 17.82 6.74 -11.79
N PHE A 249 18.09 7.50 -12.87
CA PHE A 249 19.44 7.92 -13.23
C PHE A 249 20.10 8.85 -12.18
N LEU A 250 19.35 9.76 -11.56
CA LEU A 250 19.85 10.62 -10.50
C LEU A 250 20.19 9.83 -9.25
N ALA A 251 19.37 8.84 -8.87
CA ALA A 251 19.71 7.93 -7.79
C ALA A 251 21.06 7.25 -8.06
N VAL A 252 21.28 6.76 -9.29
CA VAL A 252 22.55 6.16 -9.72
C VAL A 252 23.74 7.10 -9.57
N LYS A 253 23.57 8.41 -9.83
CA LYS A 253 24.66 9.39 -9.71
C LYS A 253 25.01 9.79 -8.27
N ARG A 254 24.06 9.70 -7.34
CA ARG A 254 24.21 10.24 -5.97
C ARG A 254 24.52 9.17 -4.93
N LYS A 255 24.18 7.91 -5.19
CA LYS A 255 24.31 6.82 -4.22
C LYS A 255 25.44 5.87 -4.56
N GLN A 256 25.97 5.23 -3.53
CA GLN A 256 26.96 4.16 -3.73
C GLN A 256 26.30 2.96 -4.41
N PRO A 257 27.02 2.16 -5.23
CA PRO A 257 26.44 1.01 -5.92
C PRO A 257 25.69 0.03 -5.00
N GLN A 258 26.19 -0.18 -3.77
CA GLN A 258 25.56 -1.02 -2.76
C GLN A 258 24.17 -0.52 -2.29
N GLU A 259 23.92 0.78 -2.34
CA GLU A 259 22.64 1.38 -1.97
C GLU A 259 21.64 1.27 -3.13
N LEU A 260 22.12 1.40 -4.37
CA LEU A 260 21.29 1.24 -5.57
C LEU A 260 20.64 -0.15 -5.64
N LEU A 261 21.38 -1.19 -5.26
CA LEU A 261 20.89 -2.57 -5.21
C LEU A 261 19.77 -2.79 -4.19
N LYS A 262 19.61 -1.88 -3.22
CA LYS A 262 18.56 -1.94 -2.19
C LYS A 262 17.30 -1.16 -2.56
N ILE A 263 17.38 -0.30 -3.58
CA ILE A 263 16.25 0.49 -4.05
C ILE A 263 15.23 -0.43 -4.71
N LYS A 264 13.98 -0.33 -4.26
CA LYS A 264 12.86 -1.14 -4.74
C LYS A 264 11.78 -0.20 -5.28
N PRO A 265 11.88 0.25 -6.54
CA PRO A 265 10.93 1.20 -7.11
C PRO A 265 9.60 0.53 -7.46
N TYR A 266 9.58 -0.80 -7.60
CA TYR A 266 8.39 -1.60 -7.89
C TYR A 266 8.06 -2.51 -6.70
N ILE A 267 6.80 -2.52 -6.29
CA ILE A 267 6.24 -3.41 -5.28
C ILE A 267 4.90 -3.95 -5.78
N LEU A 268 4.59 -5.20 -5.47
CA LEU A 268 3.27 -5.78 -5.70
C LEU A 268 2.48 -5.81 -4.39
N LEU A 269 1.23 -5.36 -4.45
CA LEU A 269 0.26 -5.60 -3.38
C LEU A 269 -0.73 -6.68 -3.82
N THR A 270 -1.05 -7.62 -2.94
CA THR A 270 -2.01 -8.69 -3.24
C THR A 270 -3.21 -8.66 -2.32
N ILE A 271 -4.38 -8.93 -2.88
CA ILE A 271 -5.59 -9.22 -2.13
C ILE A 271 -6.17 -10.51 -2.70
N PHE A 272 -6.07 -11.58 -1.93
CA PHE A 272 -6.45 -12.93 -2.35
C PHE A 272 -7.84 -13.31 -1.83
N PRO A 273 -8.48 -14.34 -2.43
CA PRO A 273 -9.63 -14.95 -1.78
C PRO A 273 -9.18 -15.61 -0.48
N GLY A 274 -10.01 -15.54 0.55
CA GLY A 274 -9.76 -16.26 1.79
C GLY A 274 -10.43 -17.64 1.82
N PRO A 275 -10.01 -18.51 2.77
CA PRO A 275 -10.66 -19.79 2.99
C PRO A 275 -12.11 -19.63 3.45
N VAL A 276 -12.96 -20.54 3.00
CA VAL A 276 -14.33 -20.77 3.47
C VAL A 276 -14.52 -22.27 3.71
N ARG A 277 -15.61 -22.69 4.36
CA ARG A 277 -15.79 -24.06 4.89
C ARG A 277 -15.49 -25.20 3.90
N ASN A 278 -15.81 -24.99 2.63
CA ASN A 278 -15.69 -26.02 1.59
C ASN A 278 -14.65 -25.65 0.51
N TYR A 279 -13.88 -24.58 0.71
CA TYR A 279 -12.98 -24.06 -0.29
C TYR A 279 -11.79 -23.36 0.38
N SER A 280 -10.58 -23.86 0.14
CA SER A 280 -9.34 -23.24 0.60
C SER A 280 -8.53 -22.86 -0.64
N PRO A 281 -8.29 -21.57 -0.87
CA PRO A 281 -7.42 -21.10 -1.95
C PRO A 281 -6.02 -21.71 -1.86
N ASN A 282 -5.45 -22.09 -3.00
CA ASN A 282 -4.03 -22.46 -3.10
C ASN A 282 -3.23 -21.19 -3.42
N GLU A 283 -2.91 -20.45 -2.35
CA GLU A 283 -2.24 -19.16 -2.46
C GLU A 283 -0.81 -19.28 -3.02
N GLU A 284 -0.11 -20.40 -2.77
CA GLU A 284 1.20 -20.61 -3.37
C GLU A 284 1.11 -20.70 -4.90
N ASP A 285 0.09 -21.34 -5.47
CA ASP A 285 -0.06 -21.40 -6.93
C ASP A 285 -0.44 -20.02 -7.50
N LEU A 286 -1.25 -19.22 -6.80
CA LEU A 286 -1.48 -17.81 -7.15
C LEU A 286 -0.16 -17.03 -7.20
N LEU A 287 0.69 -17.20 -6.18
CA LEU A 287 2.00 -16.54 -6.10
C LEU A 287 2.97 -17.04 -7.19
N GLU A 288 2.97 -18.33 -7.54
CA GLU A 288 3.72 -18.84 -8.69
C GLU A 288 3.24 -18.24 -10.01
N GLY A 289 1.92 -18.10 -10.18
CA GLY A 289 1.32 -17.44 -11.33
C GLY A 289 1.82 -16.00 -11.49
N ILE A 290 1.78 -15.22 -10.41
CA ILE A 290 2.29 -13.84 -10.37
C ILE A 290 3.79 -13.80 -10.71
N LYS A 291 4.60 -14.64 -10.04
CA LYS A 291 6.05 -14.71 -10.27
C LYS A 291 6.42 -15.08 -11.70
N SER A 292 5.60 -15.87 -12.39
CA SER A 292 5.81 -16.22 -13.79
C SER A 292 5.79 -15.02 -14.74
N VAL A 293 5.16 -13.92 -14.32
CA VAL A 293 5.06 -12.65 -15.07
C VAL A 293 6.10 -11.65 -14.61
N THR A 294 6.24 -11.47 -13.30
CA THR A 294 7.00 -10.36 -12.72
C THR A 294 8.42 -10.73 -12.27
N GLY A 295 8.75 -12.02 -12.24
CA GLY A 295 9.89 -12.51 -11.48
C GLY A 295 9.70 -12.31 -9.97
N ILE A 296 10.81 -12.34 -9.22
CA ILE A 296 10.81 -12.15 -7.76
C ILE A 296 10.91 -10.66 -7.44
N LEU A 297 9.75 -10.04 -7.22
CA LEU A 297 9.65 -8.67 -6.71
C LEU A 297 9.24 -8.66 -5.23
N PRO A 298 9.50 -7.56 -4.51
CA PRO A 298 8.83 -7.31 -3.24
C PRO A 298 7.33 -7.39 -3.44
N LEU A 299 6.70 -8.29 -2.69
CA LEU A 299 5.27 -8.54 -2.72
C LEU A 299 4.78 -8.56 -1.30
N MET A 300 3.63 -7.93 -1.04
CA MET A 300 2.91 -8.11 0.21
C MET A 300 1.40 -8.05 0.03
N GLY A 301 0.65 -8.63 0.95
CA GLY A 301 -0.80 -8.59 0.88
C GLY A 301 -1.47 -9.39 1.97
N GLY A 302 -2.79 -9.53 1.83
CA GLY A 302 -3.57 -10.38 2.70
C GLY A 302 -4.76 -10.99 1.97
N SER A 303 -5.24 -12.10 2.51
CA SER A 303 -6.44 -12.76 2.00
C SER A 303 -7.69 -12.22 2.66
N ALA A 304 -8.71 -11.96 1.87
CA ALA A 304 -10.01 -11.49 2.35
C ALA A 304 -10.57 -12.42 3.43
N SER A 305 -11.33 -11.88 4.37
CA SER A 305 -11.91 -12.66 5.46
C SER A 305 -13.34 -12.26 5.77
N ASP A 306 -13.97 -13.02 6.66
CA ASP A 306 -15.40 -12.90 6.99
C ASP A 306 -15.67 -13.15 8.48
N SER A 307 -14.77 -12.67 9.35
CA SER A 307 -14.89 -12.72 10.81
C SER A 307 -14.94 -14.16 11.34
N ALA A 308 -14.13 -15.04 10.75
CA ALA A 308 -14.11 -16.49 11.00
C ALA A 308 -15.47 -17.19 10.80
N MET A 309 -16.39 -16.63 9.99
CA MET A 309 -17.63 -17.31 9.62
C MET A 309 -17.38 -18.41 8.58
N PHE A 310 -16.34 -18.25 7.76
CA PHE A 310 -15.94 -19.17 6.67
C PHE A 310 -17.10 -19.47 5.71
N ARG A 311 -17.91 -18.47 5.40
CA ARG A 311 -19.05 -18.54 4.49
C ARG A 311 -18.71 -18.02 3.10
N GLN A 312 -18.24 -16.78 3.01
CA GLN A 312 -17.96 -16.12 1.74
C GLN A 312 -17.07 -14.90 1.98
N THR A 313 -16.03 -14.74 1.17
CA THR A 313 -15.16 -13.56 1.17
C THR A 313 -15.32 -12.80 -0.15
N PHE A 314 -15.05 -11.50 -0.13
CA PHE A 314 -15.11 -10.65 -1.32
C PHE A 314 -13.83 -9.83 -1.48
N GLN A 315 -13.40 -9.69 -2.73
CA GLN A 315 -12.32 -8.81 -3.14
C GLN A 315 -12.93 -7.66 -3.94
N PHE A 316 -12.43 -6.44 -3.77
CA PHE A 316 -12.96 -5.26 -4.43
C PHE A 316 -11.94 -4.71 -5.41
N ALA A 317 -12.42 -4.29 -6.58
CA ALA A 317 -11.64 -3.50 -7.50
C ALA A 317 -12.56 -2.63 -8.36
N ASN A 318 -12.28 -1.32 -8.40
CA ASN A 318 -12.85 -0.34 -9.32
C ASN A 318 -14.39 -0.37 -9.44
N GLY A 319 -15.10 -0.47 -8.32
CA GLY A 319 -16.57 -0.44 -8.30
C GLY A 319 -17.26 -1.80 -8.37
N HIS A 320 -16.51 -2.90 -8.31
CA HIS A 320 -17.05 -4.25 -8.34
C HIS A 320 -16.59 -5.07 -7.13
N ALA A 321 -17.52 -5.86 -6.59
CA ALA A 321 -17.23 -6.91 -5.61
C ALA A 321 -17.10 -8.25 -6.34
N TYR A 322 -15.95 -8.89 -6.20
CA TYR A 322 -15.63 -10.18 -6.78
C TYR A 322 -15.67 -11.25 -5.70
N LYS A 323 -16.13 -12.43 -6.09
CA LYS A 323 -15.98 -13.67 -5.33
C LYS A 323 -14.88 -14.48 -6.00
N ASP A 324 -14.06 -15.14 -5.20
CA ASP A 324 -13.04 -16.05 -5.71
C ASP A 324 -12.09 -15.39 -6.73
N ALA A 325 -11.56 -14.22 -6.38
CA ALA A 325 -10.70 -13.43 -7.26
C ALA A 325 -9.36 -13.09 -6.60
N CYS A 326 -8.31 -13.13 -7.41
CA CYS A 326 -6.99 -12.63 -7.06
C CYS A 326 -6.83 -11.21 -7.58
N VAL A 327 -6.69 -10.23 -6.69
CA VAL A 327 -6.39 -8.85 -7.05
C VAL A 327 -4.91 -8.58 -6.83
N VAL A 328 -4.25 -8.03 -7.84
CA VAL A 328 -2.85 -7.60 -7.80
C VAL A 328 -2.81 -6.10 -8.10
N VAL A 329 -2.09 -5.34 -7.27
CA VAL A 329 -1.76 -3.94 -7.53
C VAL A 329 -0.26 -3.85 -7.80
N ALA A 330 0.11 -3.44 -9.00
CA ALA A 330 1.47 -3.02 -9.29
C ALA A 330 1.63 -1.57 -8.81
N LEU A 331 2.54 -1.35 -7.86
CA LEU A 331 2.88 -0.04 -7.33
C LEU A 331 4.28 0.31 -7.82
N MET A 332 4.42 1.48 -8.43
CA MET A 332 5.71 2.08 -8.74
C MET A 332 5.81 3.46 -8.11
N SER A 333 6.95 3.76 -7.49
CA SER A 333 7.19 5.06 -6.87
C SER A 333 8.66 5.46 -6.90
N ASP A 334 8.90 6.77 -6.95
CA ASP A 334 10.20 7.38 -6.69
C ASP A 334 10.36 7.84 -5.23
N LEU A 335 9.41 7.49 -4.34
CA LEU A 335 9.49 7.68 -2.89
C LEU A 335 10.19 6.51 -2.20
N LYS A 336 10.75 6.75 -1.01
CA LYS A 336 11.33 5.67 -0.21
C LYS A 336 10.21 4.74 0.28
N LEU A 337 10.37 3.45 -0.03
CA LEU A 337 9.47 2.37 0.37
C LEU A 337 10.21 1.39 1.28
N ALA A 338 9.55 0.92 2.33
CA ALA A 338 10.07 -0.14 3.19
C ALA A 338 8.96 -1.10 3.59
N PHE A 339 9.32 -2.37 3.75
CA PHE A 339 8.39 -3.39 4.23
C PHE A 339 8.99 -4.18 5.39
N SER A 340 8.09 -4.69 6.24
CA SER A 340 8.41 -5.57 7.36
C SER A 340 7.41 -6.72 7.43
N VAL A 341 7.89 -7.86 7.93
CA VAL A 341 7.13 -9.10 8.16
C VAL A 341 7.52 -9.60 9.55
N LYS A 342 6.58 -9.68 10.49
CA LYS A 342 6.82 -10.17 11.87
C LYS A 342 5.65 -11.01 12.34
N HIS A 343 5.89 -12.01 13.21
CA HIS A 343 4.80 -12.83 13.77
C HIS A 343 4.73 -12.79 15.31
N GLY A 344 5.88 -12.75 15.99
CA GLY A 344 5.95 -12.63 17.46
C GLY A 344 5.74 -13.93 18.23
N LEU A 345 5.87 -15.08 17.58
CA LEU A 345 5.77 -16.40 18.22
C LEU A 345 7.16 -16.88 18.65
N THR A 346 7.21 -17.56 19.80
CA THR A 346 8.46 -18.09 20.35
C THR A 346 8.59 -19.58 20.01
N PRO A 347 9.73 -20.05 19.48
CA PRO A 347 9.94 -21.47 19.24
C PRO A 347 10.08 -22.23 20.57
N THR A 348 9.54 -23.44 20.62
CA THR A 348 9.73 -24.36 21.76
C THR A 348 10.74 -25.45 21.44
N LYS A 349 11.05 -26.30 22.43
CA LYS A 349 11.88 -27.50 22.25
C LYS A 349 11.13 -28.67 21.60
N LYS A 350 9.80 -28.59 21.44
CA LYS A 350 8.99 -29.68 20.88
C LYS A 350 9.02 -29.58 19.35
N GLN A 351 9.39 -30.67 18.69
CA GLN A 351 9.56 -30.73 17.23
C GLN A 351 9.01 -32.05 16.68
N ALA A 352 8.62 -32.05 15.41
CA ALA A 352 8.16 -33.24 14.71
C ALA A 352 8.58 -33.21 13.23
N LEU A 353 9.07 -34.34 12.71
CA LEU A 353 9.49 -34.47 11.32
C LEU A 353 8.28 -34.77 10.43
N VAL A 354 8.11 -34.05 9.33
CA VAL A 354 7.05 -34.34 8.36
C VAL A 354 7.45 -35.56 7.52
N THR A 355 6.94 -36.74 7.87
CA THR A 355 7.32 -38.00 7.20
C THR A 355 6.45 -38.32 5.98
N LYS A 356 5.22 -37.78 5.90
CA LYS A 356 4.36 -37.90 4.70
C LYS A 356 3.44 -36.70 4.60
N ALA A 357 3.55 -35.93 3.50
CA ALA A 357 2.70 -34.80 3.21
C ALA A 357 2.45 -34.65 1.70
N GLN A 358 1.30 -34.09 1.32
CA GLN A 358 0.96 -33.73 -0.05
C GLN A 358 0.24 -32.38 -0.03
N GLY A 359 0.82 -31.38 -0.71
CA GLY A 359 0.31 -30.01 -0.69
C GLY A 359 0.28 -29.43 0.73
N ASN A 360 -0.92 -29.06 1.18
CA ASN A 360 -1.18 -28.57 2.54
C ASN A 360 -1.66 -29.67 3.51
N THR A 361 -1.76 -30.93 3.07
CA THR A 361 -2.20 -32.03 3.93
C THR A 361 -1.00 -32.83 4.44
N VAL A 362 -0.85 -32.88 5.76
CA VAL A 362 0.17 -33.68 6.45
C VAL A 362 -0.46 -34.94 7.01
N PHE A 363 -0.09 -36.09 6.45
CA PHE A 363 -0.61 -37.40 6.86
C PHE A 363 0.08 -37.92 8.11
N THR A 364 1.41 -37.81 8.14
CA THR A 364 2.21 -38.34 9.25
C THR A 364 3.30 -37.40 9.71
N LEU A 365 3.48 -37.37 11.03
CA LEU A 365 4.55 -36.71 11.74
C LEU A 365 5.36 -37.77 12.48
N SER A 366 6.67 -37.84 12.24
CA SER A 366 7.59 -38.81 12.83
C SER A 366 7.05 -40.26 12.76
N GLY A 367 6.50 -40.64 11.59
CA GLY A 367 5.95 -41.98 11.34
C GLY A 367 4.58 -42.28 11.95
N LYS A 368 3.92 -41.30 12.58
CA LYS A 368 2.61 -41.48 13.24
C LYS A 368 1.57 -40.52 12.66
N PRO A 369 0.25 -40.81 12.76
CA PRO A 369 -0.79 -39.91 12.26
C PRO A 369 -0.66 -38.49 12.83
N ALA A 370 -0.68 -37.49 11.95
CA ALA A 370 -0.30 -36.12 12.28
C ALA A 370 -1.11 -35.53 13.45
N ALA A 371 -2.43 -35.68 13.44
CA ALA A 371 -3.29 -35.15 14.49
C ALA A 371 -3.04 -35.81 15.86
N LYS A 372 -2.67 -37.10 15.89
CA LYS A 372 -2.34 -37.81 17.14
C LYS A 372 -1.02 -37.33 17.73
N VAL A 373 -0.04 -37.02 16.88
CA VAL A 373 1.22 -36.41 17.32
C VAL A 373 0.97 -35.02 17.87
N TYR A 374 0.19 -34.20 17.17
CA TYR A 374 -0.18 -32.87 17.63
C TYR A 374 -0.90 -32.90 18.99
N ALA A 375 -1.92 -33.76 19.13
CA ALA A 375 -2.63 -33.98 20.40
C ALA A 375 -1.67 -34.37 21.54
N LYS A 376 -0.75 -35.29 21.27
CA LYS A 376 0.29 -35.70 22.24
C LYS A 376 1.21 -34.54 22.63
N MET A 377 1.64 -33.73 21.66
CA MET A 377 2.51 -32.56 21.91
C MET A 377 1.81 -31.52 22.78
N LEU A 378 0.49 -31.36 22.61
CA LEU A 378 -0.38 -30.48 23.39
C LEU A 378 -0.75 -31.05 24.77
N GLY A 379 -0.62 -32.38 24.97
CA GLY A 379 -1.13 -33.04 26.16
C GLY A 379 -2.66 -33.15 26.19
N LEU A 380 -3.31 -33.13 25.03
CA LEU A 380 -4.77 -33.24 24.89
C LEU A 380 -5.18 -34.60 24.35
N SER A 381 -6.39 -35.04 24.71
CA SER A 381 -7.04 -36.14 24.02
C SER A 381 -7.52 -35.72 22.62
N MET A 382 -7.73 -36.69 21.71
CA MET A 382 -8.27 -36.40 20.38
C MET A 382 -9.65 -35.72 20.40
N PRO A 383 -10.62 -36.13 21.25
CA PRO A 383 -11.90 -35.41 21.37
C PRO A 383 -11.74 -33.95 21.81
N GLU A 384 -10.85 -33.67 22.77
CA GLU A 384 -10.59 -32.30 23.22
C GLU A 384 -9.95 -31.46 22.12
N LEU A 385 -8.94 -32.01 21.43
CA LEU A 385 -8.31 -31.34 20.31
C LEU A 385 -9.33 -31.01 19.21
N LYS A 386 -10.20 -31.95 18.84
CA LYS A 386 -11.26 -31.70 17.83
C LYS A 386 -12.21 -30.58 18.27
N LYS A 387 -12.58 -30.53 19.55
CA LYS A 387 -13.49 -29.50 20.09
C LYS A 387 -12.84 -28.11 20.14
N LYS A 388 -11.55 -28.03 20.44
CA LYS A 388 -10.82 -26.78 20.72
C LYS A 388 -9.83 -26.39 19.63
N LEU A 389 -9.87 -27.03 18.45
CA LEU A 389 -8.81 -26.93 17.44
C LEU A 389 -8.46 -25.47 17.13
N PHE A 390 -9.48 -24.63 16.87
CA PHE A 390 -9.28 -23.24 16.49
C PHE A 390 -8.54 -22.40 17.55
N ASP A 391 -8.95 -22.46 18.81
CA ASP A 391 -8.27 -21.74 19.89
C ASP A 391 -6.86 -22.29 20.16
N VAL A 392 -6.72 -23.62 20.08
CA VAL A 392 -5.46 -24.31 20.30
C VAL A 392 -4.42 -23.94 19.24
N VAL A 393 -4.81 -23.85 17.97
CA VAL A 393 -3.85 -23.54 16.88
C VAL A 393 -3.43 -22.08 16.89
N ILE A 394 -4.26 -21.17 17.39
CA ILE A 394 -3.91 -19.76 17.59
C ILE A 394 -2.84 -19.63 18.68
N GLN A 395 -2.93 -20.42 19.75
CA GLN A 395 -1.94 -20.39 20.82
C GLN A 395 -0.68 -21.19 20.49
N TRP A 396 -0.84 -22.34 19.80
CA TRP A 396 0.20 -23.35 19.60
C TRP A 396 0.27 -23.87 18.15
N PRO A 397 0.64 -23.02 17.17
CA PRO A 397 0.86 -23.47 15.79
C PRO A 397 2.24 -24.13 15.62
N PHE A 398 2.58 -24.46 14.39
CA PHE A 398 3.92 -24.89 14.01
C PHE A 398 4.68 -23.77 13.28
N GLY A 399 6.00 -23.93 13.19
CA GLY A 399 6.89 -23.10 12.39
C GLY A 399 7.94 -23.96 11.69
N ILE A 400 8.37 -23.53 10.51
CA ILE A 400 9.52 -24.08 9.80
C ILE A 400 10.62 -23.04 9.80
N ALA A 401 11.80 -23.39 10.30
CA ALA A 401 12.94 -22.48 10.29
C ALA A 401 13.43 -22.27 8.84
N ASP A 402 13.69 -21.01 8.48
CA ASP A 402 14.37 -20.65 7.25
C ASP A 402 15.91 -20.61 7.45
N PRO A 403 16.71 -20.47 6.37
CA PRO A 403 18.17 -20.44 6.48
C PRO A 403 18.72 -19.26 7.30
N LEU A 404 17.92 -18.22 7.57
CA LEU A 404 18.28 -17.06 8.38
C LEU A 404 17.82 -17.19 9.84
N GLY A 405 17.29 -18.36 10.22
CA GLY A 405 16.79 -18.63 11.57
C GLY A 405 15.44 -17.98 11.90
N GLN A 406 14.73 -17.43 10.90
CA GLN A 406 13.35 -16.97 11.06
C GLN A 406 12.39 -18.16 10.93
N TYR A 407 11.17 -18.02 11.44
CA TYR A 407 10.18 -19.09 11.39
C TYR A 407 9.01 -18.74 10.47
N TRP A 408 8.77 -19.61 9.49
CA TRP A 408 7.57 -19.56 8.68
C TRP A 408 6.44 -20.34 9.37
N ILE A 409 5.42 -19.63 9.83
CA ILE A 409 4.33 -20.20 10.62
C ILE A 409 3.40 -21.06 9.75
N LYS A 410 3.06 -22.25 10.28
CA LYS A 410 2.21 -23.27 9.68
C LYS A 410 1.07 -23.60 10.63
N THR A 411 -0.16 -23.26 10.25
CA THR A 411 -1.35 -23.44 11.10
C THR A 411 -2.19 -24.63 10.63
N PRO A 412 -2.34 -25.71 11.43
CA PRO A 412 -3.25 -26.80 11.10
C PRO A 412 -4.70 -26.35 11.30
N PHE A 413 -5.44 -26.24 10.19
CA PHE A 413 -6.80 -25.70 10.18
C PHE A 413 -7.87 -26.78 10.41
N GLN A 414 -7.62 -28.02 9.94
CA GLN A 414 -8.61 -29.09 10.00
C GLN A 414 -7.97 -30.44 10.36
N ILE A 415 -8.72 -31.25 11.10
CA ILE A 415 -8.42 -32.67 11.34
C ILE A 415 -9.31 -33.50 10.42
N ASN A 416 -8.69 -34.29 9.55
CA ASN A 416 -9.38 -35.16 8.61
C ASN A 416 -9.82 -36.48 9.27
N LYS A 417 -10.68 -37.24 8.57
CA LYS A 417 -11.22 -38.53 9.05
C LYS A 417 -10.12 -39.56 9.34
N ASP A 418 -9.04 -39.54 8.57
CA ASP A 418 -7.87 -40.41 8.69
C ASP A 418 -6.83 -39.92 9.72
N TYR A 419 -7.14 -38.85 10.47
CA TYR A 419 -6.24 -38.16 11.40
C TYR A 419 -5.04 -37.44 10.75
N SER A 420 -5.08 -37.21 9.43
CA SER A 420 -4.21 -36.21 8.81
C SER A 420 -4.63 -34.79 9.22
N LEU A 421 -3.70 -33.84 9.12
CA LEU A 421 -3.92 -32.42 9.38
C LEU A 421 -3.87 -31.65 8.06
N THR A 422 -4.92 -30.89 7.75
CA THR A 422 -4.89 -29.92 6.65
C THR A 422 -4.44 -28.58 7.21
N PHE A 423 -3.40 -28.00 6.62
CA PHE A 423 -2.84 -26.70 6.95
C PHE A 423 -3.42 -25.62 6.02
N LEU A 424 -3.33 -24.35 6.45
CA LEU A 424 -3.70 -23.23 5.58
C LEU A 424 -2.75 -23.06 4.40
N ASN A 425 -1.47 -23.37 4.59
CA ASN A 425 -0.40 -23.24 3.61
C ASN A 425 0.32 -24.58 3.36
N LYS A 426 1.08 -24.67 2.27
CA LYS A 426 1.83 -25.89 1.92
C LYS A 426 2.85 -26.25 3.00
N VAL A 427 2.96 -27.54 3.30
CA VAL A 427 3.94 -28.10 4.24
C VAL A 427 4.86 -29.06 3.51
N PRO A 428 6.13 -28.70 3.28
CA PRO A 428 7.07 -29.57 2.58
C PRO A 428 7.27 -30.89 3.33
N GLN A 429 7.26 -32.02 2.61
CA GLN A 429 7.70 -33.29 3.17
C GLN A 429 9.19 -33.19 3.56
N ASN A 430 9.59 -33.93 4.60
CA ASN A 430 10.93 -33.90 5.20
C ASN A 430 11.31 -32.57 5.87
N SER A 431 10.37 -31.63 6.00
CA SER A 431 10.58 -30.46 6.85
C SER A 431 10.45 -30.81 8.33
N LEU A 432 11.15 -30.05 9.18
CA LEU A 432 11.04 -30.15 10.63
C LEU A 432 10.06 -29.09 11.12
N LEU A 433 8.91 -29.52 11.63
CA LEU A 433 7.96 -28.63 12.28
C LEU A 433 8.41 -28.38 13.72
N VAL A 434 8.64 -27.11 14.05
CA VAL A 434 8.90 -26.65 15.40
C VAL A 434 7.59 -26.15 15.98
N PHE A 435 7.27 -26.61 17.19
CA PHE A 435 6.06 -26.16 17.89
C PHE A 435 6.30 -24.75 18.43
N MET A 436 5.40 -23.83 18.12
CA MET A 436 5.53 -22.41 18.42
C MET A 436 4.54 -22.01 19.51
N TYR A 437 4.88 -21.00 20.30
CA TYR A 437 4.02 -20.44 21.33
C TYR A 437 3.68 -18.99 21.01
N SER A 438 2.39 -18.69 20.97
CA SER A 438 1.87 -17.33 20.85
C SER A 438 1.56 -16.77 22.23
N ASN A 439 1.86 -15.50 22.47
CA ASN A 439 1.45 -14.79 23.69
C ASN A 439 1.26 -13.29 23.41
N PRO A 440 0.40 -12.60 24.18
CA PRO A 440 0.11 -11.18 23.93
C PRO A 440 1.33 -10.29 23.94
N LYS A 441 2.26 -10.52 24.88
CA LYS A 441 3.46 -9.68 25.06
C LYS A 441 4.34 -9.72 23.82
N THR A 442 4.68 -10.90 23.32
CA THR A 442 5.53 -11.04 22.13
C THR A 442 4.79 -10.72 20.83
N GLY A 443 3.48 -10.95 20.79
CA GLY A 443 2.62 -10.54 19.66
C GLY A 443 2.59 -9.03 19.45
N LEU A 444 2.41 -8.26 20.53
CA LEU A 444 2.45 -6.80 20.52
C LEU A 444 3.87 -6.26 20.28
N ALA A 445 4.89 -6.87 20.90
CA ALA A 445 6.28 -6.52 20.62
C ALA A 445 6.69 -6.76 19.16
N ALA A 446 6.04 -7.70 18.46
CA ALA A 446 6.24 -7.90 17.02
C ALA A 446 5.68 -6.75 16.19
N THR A 447 4.58 -6.12 16.62
CA THR A 447 4.04 -4.89 16.00
C THR A 447 5.02 -3.73 16.17
N GLU A 448 5.55 -3.53 17.39
CA GLU A 448 6.60 -2.54 17.66
C GLU A 448 7.85 -2.79 16.79
N ALA A 449 8.31 -4.04 16.72
CA ALA A 449 9.47 -4.42 15.92
C ALA A 449 9.22 -4.24 14.40
N ALA A 450 8.00 -4.45 13.93
CA ALA A 450 7.65 -4.24 12.52
C ALA A 450 7.71 -2.75 12.16
N ILE A 451 7.16 -1.89 13.02
CA ILE A 451 7.22 -0.43 12.85
C ILE A 451 8.67 0.07 12.90
N ALA A 452 9.45 -0.41 13.88
CA ALA A 452 10.86 -0.05 14.01
C ALA A 452 11.67 -0.43 12.77
N GLU A 453 11.45 -1.64 12.22
CA GLU A 453 12.12 -2.08 10.99
C GLU A 453 11.72 -1.24 9.77
N VAL A 454 10.45 -0.85 9.65
CA VAL A 454 10.00 0.06 8.59
C VAL A 454 10.71 1.41 8.70
N LYS A 455 10.72 2.02 9.90
CA LYS A 455 11.40 3.31 10.14
C LYS A 455 12.89 3.26 9.87
N GLU A 456 13.56 2.20 10.34
CA GLU A 456 15.00 1.99 10.11
C GLU A 456 15.32 1.93 8.62
N LYS A 457 14.56 1.14 7.85
CA LYS A 457 14.75 0.99 6.41
C LYS A 457 14.43 2.27 5.61
N LEU A 458 13.46 3.07 6.08
CA LEU A 458 13.14 4.36 5.47
C LEU A 458 14.15 5.46 5.85
N GLY A 459 14.77 5.36 7.03
CA GLY A 459 15.57 6.43 7.64
C GLY A 459 14.74 7.60 8.18
N THR A 460 13.41 7.46 8.22
CA THR A 460 12.44 8.49 8.59
C THR A 460 11.11 7.83 8.98
N ASP A 461 10.17 8.60 9.54
CA ASP A 461 8.83 8.08 9.81
C ASP A 461 8.04 7.94 8.50
N PRO A 462 7.28 6.84 8.31
CA PRO A 462 6.43 6.70 7.13
C PRO A 462 5.34 7.77 7.15
N ALA A 463 5.08 8.40 6.00
CA ALA A 463 3.92 9.26 5.84
C ALA A 463 2.64 8.44 5.74
N LEU A 464 2.73 7.28 5.07
CA LEU A 464 1.65 6.31 4.96
C LEU A 464 2.12 4.92 5.40
N LEU A 465 1.25 4.19 6.09
CA LEU A 465 1.45 2.79 6.45
C LEU A 465 0.25 1.95 5.98
N LEU A 466 0.52 0.95 5.14
CA LEU A 466 -0.43 -0.10 4.80
C LEU A 466 -0.15 -1.34 5.64
N VAL A 467 -1.16 -1.87 6.33
CA VAL A 467 -1.02 -2.99 7.27
C VAL A 467 -1.95 -4.13 6.87
N PHE A 468 -1.40 -5.34 6.70
CA PHE A 468 -2.17 -6.58 6.70
C PHE A 468 -1.77 -7.35 7.95
N ASP A 469 -2.73 -7.59 8.84
CA ASP A 469 -2.49 -8.32 10.07
C ASP A 469 -3.36 -9.55 10.18
N CYS A 470 -2.83 -10.67 10.65
CA CYS A 470 -3.62 -11.90 10.67
C CYS A 470 -4.78 -11.81 11.66
N GLY A 471 -6.00 -12.18 11.24
CA GLY A 471 -7.20 -12.23 12.10
C GLY A 471 -7.07 -13.12 13.34
N SER A 472 -6.08 -14.03 13.36
CA SER A 472 -5.73 -14.80 14.56
C SER A 472 -5.10 -13.96 15.67
N ARG A 473 -4.47 -12.82 15.37
CA ARG A 473 -3.77 -11.97 16.34
C ARG A 473 -4.72 -11.18 17.25
N PRO A 474 -5.75 -10.47 16.76
CA PRO A 474 -6.76 -9.88 17.64
C PRO A 474 -7.51 -10.96 18.44
N ARG A 475 -7.71 -12.15 17.85
CA ARG A 475 -8.29 -13.31 18.57
C ARG A 475 -7.37 -13.83 19.68
N MET A 476 -6.07 -13.93 19.42
CA MET A 476 -5.07 -14.32 20.42
C MET A 476 -5.07 -13.35 21.60
N LEU A 477 -5.12 -12.04 21.34
CA LEU A 477 -5.24 -11.02 22.37
C LEU A 477 -6.52 -11.24 23.19
N GLN A 478 -7.66 -11.37 22.54
CA GLN A 478 -8.95 -11.60 23.19
C GLN A 478 -8.96 -12.87 24.05
N ASN A 479 -8.45 -13.99 23.53
CA ASN A 479 -8.38 -15.27 24.23
C ASN A 479 -7.49 -15.21 25.49
N ASN A 480 -6.58 -14.24 25.57
CA ASN A 480 -5.69 -14.02 26.70
C ASN A 480 -6.08 -12.79 27.54
N GLY A 481 -7.31 -12.28 27.39
CA GLY A 481 -7.86 -11.19 28.21
C GLY A 481 -7.37 -9.78 27.83
N CYS A 482 -6.72 -9.62 26.68
CA CYS A 482 -6.30 -8.32 26.15
C CYS A 482 -7.35 -7.78 25.17
N PRO A 483 -7.49 -6.44 25.03
CA PRO A 483 -8.33 -5.86 23.99
C PRO A 483 -7.87 -6.32 22.58
N PRO A 484 -8.79 -6.76 21.70
CA PRO A 484 -8.42 -7.26 20.36
C PRO A 484 -7.78 -6.19 19.47
N GLY A 485 -8.05 -4.89 19.72
CA GLY A 485 -7.44 -3.76 19.01
C GLY A 485 -6.27 -3.10 19.76
N ALA A 486 -5.59 -3.80 20.66
CA ALA A 486 -4.52 -3.22 21.50
C ALA A 486 -3.34 -2.65 20.69
N GLU A 487 -3.16 -3.09 19.44
CA GLU A 487 -2.14 -2.56 18.52
C GLU A 487 -2.35 -1.09 18.18
N HIS A 488 -3.58 -0.57 18.29
CA HIS A 488 -3.87 0.84 18.05
C HIS A 488 -3.05 1.77 18.93
N GLU A 489 -2.83 1.39 20.20
CA GLU A 489 -2.05 2.22 21.13
C GLU A 489 -0.56 2.24 20.75
N ILE A 490 -0.06 1.17 20.11
CA ILE A 490 1.29 1.13 19.54
C ILE A 490 1.35 2.05 18.32
N PHE A 491 0.38 1.96 17.41
CA PHE A 491 0.33 2.83 16.23
C PHE A 491 0.29 4.31 16.60
N LYS A 492 -0.57 4.71 17.54
CA LYS A 492 -0.63 6.09 18.04
C LYS A 492 0.68 6.58 18.65
N LYS A 493 1.33 5.74 19.46
CA LYS A 493 2.56 6.09 20.17
C LYS A 493 3.75 6.19 19.20
N GLU A 494 3.91 5.20 18.34
CA GLU A 494 5.09 5.06 17.50
C GLU A 494 4.97 5.84 16.20
N LEU A 495 3.77 6.12 15.69
CA LEU A 495 3.57 6.78 14.39
C LEU A 495 2.70 8.04 14.48
N PRO A 496 3.07 9.03 15.32
CA PRO A 496 2.30 10.26 15.45
C PRO A 496 2.30 11.03 14.12
N GLY A 497 1.12 11.14 13.50
CA GLY A 497 0.93 11.90 12.26
C GLY A 497 1.08 11.10 10.97
N SER A 498 1.46 9.82 11.03
CA SER A 498 1.37 8.92 9.88
C SER A 498 -0.09 8.59 9.59
N ARG A 499 -0.44 8.45 8.30
CA ARG A 499 -1.74 7.90 7.91
C ARG A 499 -1.63 6.39 7.82
N ILE A 500 -2.58 5.69 8.42
CA ILE A 500 -2.56 4.22 8.52
C ILE A 500 -3.85 3.71 7.90
N ILE A 501 -3.74 2.65 7.10
CA ILE A 501 -4.87 1.87 6.59
C ILE A 501 -4.48 0.39 6.62
N GLY A 502 -5.43 -0.46 6.91
CA GLY A 502 -5.17 -1.88 6.97
C GLY A 502 -6.35 -2.72 7.37
N ALA A 503 -6.07 -3.99 7.54
CA ALA A 503 -7.08 -5.02 7.72
C ALA A 503 -6.57 -6.17 8.59
N TYR A 504 -7.49 -6.75 9.35
CA TYR A 504 -7.32 -8.10 9.88
C TYR A 504 -7.75 -9.14 8.83
N THR A 505 -6.81 -9.92 8.30
CA THR A 505 -6.96 -10.82 7.13
C THR A 505 -6.81 -12.31 7.45
N HIS A 506 -7.24 -13.19 6.53
CA HIS A 506 -7.06 -14.64 6.64
C HIS A 506 -5.73 -15.12 6.01
N GLY A 507 -4.61 -14.68 6.59
CA GLY A 507 -3.28 -15.00 6.09
C GLY A 507 -2.71 -13.88 5.21
N GLU A 508 -1.39 -13.80 5.23
CA GLU A 508 -0.65 -12.67 4.68
C GLU A 508 0.33 -13.18 3.63
N GLN A 509 0.41 -12.52 2.48
CA GLN A 509 1.44 -12.84 1.50
C GLN A 509 2.62 -11.91 1.71
N ALA A 510 3.84 -12.44 1.72
CA ALA A 510 5.02 -11.59 1.76
C ALA A 510 6.28 -12.26 1.21
N LEU A 511 7.16 -11.46 0.62
CA LEU A 511 8.57 -11.80 0.43
C LEU A 511 9.30 -11.68 1.77
N ILE A 512 9.82 -12.79 2.29
CA ILE A 512 10.66 -12.80 3.49
C ILE A 512 12.14 -12.58 3.15
N PRO A 513 12.97 -12.12 4.12
CA PRO A 513 14.39 -11.84 3.89
C PRO A 513 15.21 -13.02 3.32
N SER A 514 14.80 -14.26 3.57
CA SER A 514 15.42 -15.45 2.99
C SER A 514 15.12 -15.67 1.51
N GLY A 515 14.37 -14.76 0.87
CA GLY A 515 14.08 -14.78 -0.57
C GLY A 515 12.85 -15.61 -0.95
N THR A 516 12.14 -16.17 0.03
CA THR A 516 10.92 -16.94 -0.22
C THR A 516 9.69 -16.02 -0.27
N ILE A 517 8.84 -16.21 -1.26
CA ILE A 517 7.50 -15.62 -1.31
C ILE A 517 6.51 -16.71 -0.93
N GLY A 518 5.63 -16.44 0.03
CA GLY A 518 4.66 -17.43 0.48
C GLY A 518 3.57 -16.82 1.36
N GLN A 519 2.59 -17.67 1.69
CA GLN A 519 1.53 -17.36 2.64
C GLN A 519 2.02 -17.55 4.07
N HIS A 520 1.95 -16.50 4.87
CA HIS A 520 2.26 -16.44 6.29
C HIS A 520 0.97 -16.48 7.10
N ASN A 521 1.05 -17.01 8.31
CA ASN A 521 -0.07 -17.04 9.24
C ASN A 521 0.37 -16.40 10.56
N GLN A 522 -0.59 -15.85 11.30
CA GLN A 522 -0.33 -15.19 12.59
C GLN A 522 0.75 -14.10 12.48
N THR A 523 0.82 -13.47 11.31
CA THR A 523 1.88 -12.55 10.91
C THR A 523 1.28 -11.17 10.65
N ILE A 524 2.05 -10.13 10.96
CA ILE A 524 1.79 -8.76 10.57
C ILE A 524 2.76 -8.37 9.45
N VAL A 525 2.22 -7.79 8.39
CA VAL A 525 2.97 -7.31 7.24
C VAL A 525 2.66 -5.83 7.02
N MET A 526 3.71 -5.02 6.87
CA MET A 526 3.59 -3.56 6.74
C MET A 526 4.34 -3.07 5.51
N LEU A 527 3.75 -2.11 4.79
CA LEU A 527 4.43 -1.24 3.82
C LEU A 527 4.39 0.20 4.34
N GLY A 528 5.57 0.76 4.59
CA GLY A 528 5.75 2.18 4.83
C GLY A 528 6.15 2.92 3.56
N ILE A 529 5.49 4.05 3.33
CA ILE A 529 5.81 5.00 2.27
C ILE A 529 6.25 6.30 2.93
N ALA A 530 7.49 6.72 2.72
CA ALA A 530 7.97 8.00 3.21
C ALA A 530 7.48 9.15 2.33
N ASN A 531 7.40 10.34 2.92
CA ASN A 531 7.25 11.57 2.15
C ASN A 531 8.63 12.14 1.77
N GLU A 532 9.49 11.29 1.21
CA GLU A 532 10.86 11.60 0.80
C GLU A 532 11.19 10.83 -0.49
N LEU A 533 11.89 11.47 -1.42
CA LEU A 533 12.31 10.86 -2.68
C LEU A 533 13.48 9.90 -2.46
N ILE A 534 13.58 8.85 -3.27
CA ILE A 534 14.70 7.89 -3.23
C ILE A 534 16.05 8.59 -3.45
N GLY A 535 16.07 9.68 -4.25
CA GLY A 535 17.28 10.44 -4.58
C GLY A 535 17.72 11.46 -3.53
N GLU A 536 16.96 11.60 -2.42
CA GLU A 536 17.28 12.38 -1.23
C GLU A 536 17.78 11.46 -0.10
#